data_AF-A0A355EXE2-F1
#
_entry.id   AF-A0A355EXE2-F1
#
_cell.length_a   1.000
_cell.length_b   1.000
_cell.length_c   1.000
_cell.angle_alpha   90.00
_cell.angle_beta   90.00
_cell.angle_gamma   90.00
#
_symmetry.space_group_name_H-M   'P 1'
#
loop_
_entity.id
_entity.type
_entity.pdbx_description
1 polymer ?
#
loop_
_entity_poly.entity_id
_entity_poly.type
_entity_poly.pdbx_seq_one_letter_code
_entity_poly.pdbx_strand_id
1 'polypeptide(L)'
;MAGDIAYEKGSLFLRTIEEEVGRAKFDPFVRAWFDRHAFRSMNTAQFVAFLRENLLNSQPGLEEKLRIHEWIYEPGVPSNEAKVHSTAFAQVESQIQSLTQGTPAAQLQTTGWTTNQWVHLLRNLPEPLSVARMADLDAAFHFTRSGNYEILNIWLLRAVRSGYEPAWPAVEQFLVSQGRRKFLRPLYTELAKTPAGADRALGIYKKARPGYHPLSQQMVDEILGWSPLS
;
A
#
# COMPACT_ATOMS: atom_id res chain seq x y z
N MET A 1 9.28 -4.28 -7.43
CA MET A 1 8.07 -4.81 -6.75
C MET A 1 7.47 -5.92 -7.61
N ALA A 2 8.13 -7.08 -7.68
CA ALA A 2 7.56 -8.23 -8.39
C ALA A 2 6.44 -8.92 -7.58
N GLY A 3 6.47 -8.77 -6.25
CA GLY A 3 5.41 -9.24 -5.36
C GLY A 3 4.07 -8.59 -5.67
N ASP A 4 3.99 -7.26 -5.64
CA ASP A 4 2.71 -6.55 -5.76
C ASP A 4 1.95 -6.86 -7.06
N ILE A 5 2.65 -7.15 -8.17
CA ILE A 5 1.99 -7.52 -9.43
C ILE A 5 1.23 -8.84 -9.28
N ALA A 6 1.87 -9.88 -8.74
CA ALA A 6 1.24 -11.20 -8.60
C ALA A 6 0.03 -11.15 -7.65
N TYR A 7 0.11 -10.34 -6.58
CA TYR A 7 -0.99 -10.18 -5.63
C TYR A 7 -2.13 -9.34 -6.22
N GLU A 8 -1.85 -8.11 -6.68
CA GLU A 8 -2.88 -7.18 -7.12
C GLU A 8 -3.49 -7.61 -8.48
N LYS A 9 -2.65 -7.90 -9.49
CA LYS A 9 -3.15 -8.32 -10.81
C LYS A 9 -3.80 -9.69 -10.74
N GLY A 10 -3.23 -10.63 -9.97
CA GLY A 10 -3.79 -11.97 -9.79
C GLY A 10 -5.15 -11.95 -9.07
N SER A 11 -5.25 -11.18 -7.98
CA SER A 11 -6.53 -10.99 -7.27
C SER A 11 -7.58 -10.35 -8.18
N LEU A 12 -7.21 -9.31 -8.92
CA LEU A 12 -8.11 -8.62 -9.83
C LEU A 12 -8.55 -9.51 -11.00
N PHE A 13 -7.67 -10.37 -11.51
CA PHE A 13 -8.00 -11.38 -12.51
C PHE A 13 -9.07 -12.35 -11.99
N LEU A 14 -8.85 -12.95 -10.82
CA LEU A 14 -9.80 -13.86 -10.20
C LEU A 14 -11.14 -13.17 -9.90
N ARG A 15 -11.10 -11.90 -9.48
CA ARG A 15 -12.29 -11.06 -9.28
C ARG A 15 -13.05 -10.82 -10.59
N THR A 16 -12.34 -10.58 -11.69
CA THR A 16 -12.94 -10.40 -13.01
C THR A 16 -13.63 -11.69 -13.46
N ILE A 17 -13.03 -12.85 -13.21
CA ILE A 17 -13.69 -14.15 -13.44
C ILE A 17 -14.95 -14.27 -12.56
N GLU A 18 -14.87 -13.95 -11.26
CA GLU A 18 -16.00 -13.99 -10.33
C GLU A 18 -17.18 -13.13 -10.81
N GLU A 19 -16.92 -11.91 -11.29
CA GLU A 19 -17.96 -11.00 -11.77
C GLU A 19 -18.62 -11.50 -13.06
N GLU A 20 -17.84 -12.14 -13.94
CA GLU A 20 -18.35 -12.68 -15.19
C GLU A 20 -19.18 -13.96 -15.03
N VAL A 21 -18.81 -14.83 -14.08
CA VAL A 21 -19.48 -16.14 -13.89
C VAL A 21 -20.45 -16.18 -12.71
N GLY A 22 -20.31 -15.24 -11.76
CA GLY A 22 -21.01 -15.20 -10.49
C GLY A 22 -20.47 -16.19 -9.45
N ARG A 23 -20.58 -15.84 -8.16
CA ARG A 23 -20.10 -16.68 -7.04
C ARG A 23 -20.64 -18.10 -7.04
N ALA A 24 -21.90 -18.30 -7.46
CA ALA A 24 -22.52 -19.62 -7.50
C ALA A 24 -21.74 -20.63 -8.37
N LYS A 25 -21.04 -20.15 -9.40
CA LYS A 25 -20.15 -20.96 -10.26
C LYS A 25 -18.69 -20.86 -9.83
N PHE A 26 -18.26 -19.68 -9.39
CA PHE A 26 -16.88 -19.44 -9.00
C PHE A 26 -16.47 -20.19 -7.72
N ASP A 27 -17.31 -20.19 -6.69
CA ASP A 27 -16.97 -20.80 -5.39
C ASP A 27 -16.76 -22.33 -5.49
N PRO A 28 -17.63 -23.11 -6.19
CA PRO A 28 -17.36 -24.53 -6.43
C PRO A 28 -16.08 -24.77 -7.24
N PHE A 29 -15.78 -23.93 -8.23
CA PHE A 29 -14.54 -24.01 -9.00
C PHE A 29 -13.31 -23.82 -8.11
N VAL A 30 -13.30 -22.78 -7.25
CA VAL A 30 -12.20 -22.51 -6.31
C VAL A 30 -12.04 -23.67 -5.33
N ARG A 31 -13.14 -24.23 -4.80
CA ARG A 31 -13.07 -25.40 -3.91
C ARG A 31 -12.46 -26.61 -4.62
N ALA A 32 -12.97 -26.94 -5.81
CA ALA A 32 -12.47 -28.06 -6.60
C ALA A 32 -10.99 -27.91 -6.97
N TRP A 33 -10.53 -26.67 -7.22
CA TRP A 33 -9.13 -26.37 -7.43
C TRP A 33 -8.27 -26.77 -6.24
N PHE A 34 -8.63 -26.33 -5.02
CA PHE A 34 -7.86 -26.64 -3.82
C PHE A 34 -7.93 -28.14 -3.47
N ASP A 35 -9.09 -28.78 -3.60
CA ASP A 35 -9.26 -30.19 -3.27
C ASP A 35 -8.41 -31.09 -4.18
N ARG A 36 -8.42 -30.84 -5.50
CA ARG A 36 -7.68 -31.68 -6.48
C ARG A 36 -6.17 -31.47 -6.46
N HIS A 37 -5.71 -30.31 -5.98
CA HIS A 37 -4.31 -29.93 -5.99
C HIS A 37 -3.70 -29.78 -4.59
N ALA A 38 -4.40 -30.28 -3.56
CA ALA A 38 -3.89 -30.32 -2.20
C ALA A 38 -2.53 -31.04 -2.15
N PHE A 39 -1.55 -30.40 -1.50
CA PHE A 39 -0.20 -30.92 -1.31
C PHE A 39 0.55 -31.23 -2.63
N ARG A 40 0.22 -30.52 -3.71
CA ARG A 40 0.90 -30.65 -5.01
C ARG A 40 1.47 -29.32 -5.49
N SER A 41 2.55 -29.40 -6.26
CA SER A 41 3.04 -28.27 -7.04
C SER A 41 2.16 -28.03 -8.26
N MET A 42 2.14 -26.79 -8.72
CA MET A 42 1.30 -26.35 -9.82
C MET A 42 2.03 -25.30 -10.66
N ASN A 43 1.73 -25.26 -11.96
CA ASN A 43 2.16 -24.18 -12.85
C ASN A 43 0.97 -23.50 -13.52
N THR A 44 1.24 -22.36 -14.15
CA THR A 44 0.24 -21.53 -14.84
C THR A 44 -0.51 -22.29 -15.92
N ALA A 45 0.17 -23.12 -16.73
CA ALA A 45 -0.47 -23.85 -17.82
C ALA A 45 -1.50 -24.87 -17.30
N GLN A 46 -1.18 -25.55 -16.21
CA GLN A 46 -2.09 -26.47 -15.54
C GLN A 46 -3.28 -25.74 -14.89
N PHE A 47 -3.07 -24.54 -14.31
CA PHE A 47 -4.19 -23.70 -13.84
C PHE A 47 -5.13 -23.31 -14.98
N VAL A 48 -4.59 -22.85 -16.11
CA VAL A 48 -5.41 -22.45 -17.27
C VAL A 48 -6.17 -23.64 -17.83
N ALA A 49 -5.55 -24.82 -17.92
CA ALA A 49 -6.23 -26.03 -18.36
C ALA A 49 -7.39 -26.40 -17.42
N PHE A 50 -7.16 -26.33 -16.10
CA PHE A 50 -8.20 -26.59 -15.11
C PHE A 50 -9.34 -25.57 -15.17
N LEU A 51 -9.01 -24.28 -15.32
CA LEU A 51 -9.97 -23.20 -15.47
C LEU A 51 -10.87 -23.41 -16.70
N ARG A 52 -10.28 -23.78 -17.84
CA ARG A 52 -11.04 -24.11 -19.05
C ARG A 52 -11.98 -25.28 -18.83
N GLU A 53 -11.46 -26.41 -18.35
CA GLU A 53 -12.23 -27.63 -18.15
C GLU A 53 -13.38 -27.46 -17.15
N ASN A 54 -13.13 -26.77 -16.02
CA ASN A 54 -14.02 -26.79 -14.86
C ASN A 54 -14.87 -25.51 -14.73
N LEU A 55 -14.67 -24.52 -15.59
CA LEU A 55 -15.46 -23.29 -15.58
C LEU A 55 -15.81 -22.79 -17.00
N LEU A 56 -14.82 -22.62 -17.89
CA LEU A 56 -15.03 -21.89 -19.15
C LEU A 56 -15.73 -22.72 -20.23
N ASN A 57 -15.38 -23.99 -20.39
CA ASN A 57 -15.93 -24.85 -21.46
C ASN A 57 -17.44 -25.06 -21.36
N SER A 58 -18.02 -24.82 -20.17
CA SER A 58 -19.47 -24.85 -19.96
C SER A 58 -20.20 -23.58 -20.42
N GLN A 59 -19.48 -22.55 -20.89
CA GLN A 59 -20.00 -21.24 -21.25
C GLN A 59 -19.37 -20.73 -22.56
N PRO A 60 -20.06 -20.87 -23.71
CA PRO A 60 -19.57 -20.39 -25.00
C PRO A 60 -19.22 -18.89 -24.98
N GLY A 61 -18.06 -18.53 -25.52
CA GLY A 61 -17.60 -17.14 -25.65
C GLY A 61 -16.98 -16.52 -24.38
N LEU A 62 -16.99 -17.24 -23.25
CA LEU A 62 -16.50 -16.70 -21.98
C LEU A 62 -14.98 -16.52 -21.96
N GLU A 63 -14.23 -17.41 -22.58
CA GLU A 63 -12.77 -17.33 -22.60
C GLU A 63 -12.28 -16.10 -23.38
N GLU A 64 -12.90 -15.83 -24.53
CA GLU A 64 -12.63 -14.65 -25.34
C GLU A 64 -12.98 -13.38 -24.57
N LYS A 65 -14.11 -13.37 -23.87
CA LYS A 65 -14.53 -12.24 -23.03
C LYS A 65 -13.57 -11.97 -21.87
N LEU A 66 -13.06 -13.03 -21.25
CA LEU A 66 -12.14 -12.93 -20.11
C LEU A 66 -10.72 -12.52 -20.53
N ARG A 67 -10.33 -12.70 -21.80
CA ARG A 67 -9.01 -12.30 -22.33
C ARG A 67 -7.85 -12.88 -21.51
N ILE A 68 -7.92 -14.17 -21.17
CA ILE A 68 -7.02 -14.83 -20.21
C ILE A 68 -5.53 -14.66 -20.54
N HIS A 69 -5.19 -14.70 -21.83
CA HIS A 69 -3.80 -14.47 -22.26
C HIS A 69 -3.27 -13.10 -21.81
N GLU A 70 -4.08 -12.05 -21.91
CA GLU A 70 -3.69 -10.69 -21.53
C GLU A 70 -3.53 -10.52 -20.02
N TRP A 71 -4.34 -11.25 -19.24
CA TRP A 71 -4.21 -11.29 -17.80
C TRP A 71 -2.91 -11.96 -17.34
N ILE A 72 -2.50 -13.04 -18.00
CA ILE A 72 -1.40 -13.87 -17.51
C ILE A 72 -0.05 -13.46 -18.11
N TYR A 73 -0.01 -13.13 -19.41
CA TYR A 73 1.24 -12.99 -20.15
C TYR A 73 1.55 -11.57 -20.61
N GLU A 74 0.54 -10.71 -20.76
CA GLU A 74 0.76 -9.33 -21.21
C GLU A 74 1.03 -8.36 -20.04
N PRO A 75 1.80 -7.28 -20.28
CA PRO A 75 2.02 -6.24 -19.28
C PRO A 75 0.73 -5.42 -19.02
N GLY A 76 0.68 -4.78 -17.85
CA GLY A 76 -0.46 -3.94 -17.45
C GLY A 76 -1.68 -4.73 -17.00
N VAL A 77 -2.78 -4.00 -16.76
CA VAL A 77 -4.10 -4.56 -16.40
C VAL A 77 -5.00 -4.45 -17.63
N PRO A 78 -5.59 -5.57 -18.12
CA PRO A 78 -6.51 -5.53 -19.25
C PRO A 78 -7.74 -4.67 -18.95
N SER A 79 -8.29 -4.01 -19.97
CA SER A 79 -9.41 -3.05 -19.84
C SER A 79 -10.77 -3.68 -19.51
N ASN A 80 -10.85 -5.01 -19.43
CA ASN A 80 -12.03 -5.75 -19.01
C ASN A 80 -12.02 -6.05 -17.50
N GLU A 81 -11.18 -5.35 -16.73
CA GLU A 81 -11.05 -5.60 -15.32
C GLU A 81 -12.31 -5.25 -14.53
N ALA A 82 -12.57 -6.06 -13.52
CA ALA A 82 -13.57 -5.77 -12.50
C ALA A 82 -13.38 -4.36 -11.93
N LYS A 83 -14.43 -3.55 -11.96
CA LYS A 83 -14.40 -2.18 -11.45
C LYS A 83 -14.79 -2.19 -9.97
N VAL A 84 -13.80 -2.04 -9.11
CA VAL A 84 -14.00 -2.01 -7.66
C VAL A 84 -14.48 -0.62 -7.24
N HIS A 85 -15.67 -0.56 -6.66
CA HIS A 85 -16.24 0.67 -6.11
C HIS A 85 -16.36 0.57 -4.58
N SER A 86 -15.96 1.63 -3.89
CA SER A 86 -16.05 1.74 -2.43
C SER A 86 -16.80 3.01 -2.06
N THR A 87 -18.01 2.86 -1.52
CA THR A 87 -18.81 3.97 -1.00
C THR A 87 -18.09 4.69 0.14
N ALA A 88 -17.39 3.94 0.99
CA ALA A 88 -16.59 4.49 2.08
C ALA A 88 -15.43 5.36 1.57
N PHE A 89 -14.77 4.97 0.47
CA PHE A 89 -13.71 5.80 -0.13
C PHE A 89 -14.28 6.99 -0.89
N ALA A 90 -15.43 6.85 -1.56
CA ALA A 90 -16.10 8.01 -2.16
C ALA A 90 -16.43 9.11 -1.12
N GLN A 91 -16.81 8.72 0.10
CA GLN A 91 -16.99 9.66 1.22
C GLN A 91 -15.67 10.30 1.67
N VAL A 92 -14.56 9.55 1.68
CA VAL A 92 -13.24 10.11 1.98
C VAL A 92 -12.83 11.11 0.90
N GLU A 93 -13.02 10.78 -0.37
CA GLU A 93 -12.73 11.67 -1.51
C GLU A 93 -13.47 13.01 -1.39
N SER A 94 -14.73 13.00 -0.96
CA SER A 94 -15.46 14.25 -0.72
C SER A 94 -14.79 15.09 0.39
N GLN A 95 -14.30 14.46 1.47
CA GLN A 95 -13.56 15.18 2.53
C GLN A 95 -12.21 15.71 2.04
N ILE A 96 -11.50 14.97 1.17
CA ILE A 96 -10.25 15.44 0.54
C ILE A 96 -10.50 16.71 -0.28
N GLN A 97 -11.57 16.72 -1.07
CA GLN A 97 -11.97 17.89 -1.86
C GLN A 97 -12.27 19.09 -0.96
N SER A 98 -13.07 18.91 0.10
CA SER A 98 -13.35 19.98 1.08
C SER A 98 -12.09 20.52 1.74
N LEU A 99 -11.18 19.65 2.20
CA LEU A 99 -9.88 20.06 2.74
C LEU A 99 -9.07 20.91 1.75
N THR A 100 -9.03 20.48 0.49
CA THR A 100 -8.28 21.15 -0.59
C THR A 100 -8.89 22.52 -0.92
N GLN A 101 -10.21 22.69 -0.73
CA GLN A 101 -10.92 23.95 -0.87
C GLN A 101 -10.80 24.87 0.35
N GLY A 102 -10.10 24.46 1.41
CA GLY A 102 -9.81 25.30 2.57
C GLY A 102 -10.61 24.97 3.83
N THR A 103 -11.49 23.97 3.81
CA THR A 103 -12.19 23.52 5.03
C THR A 103 -11.17 23.14 6.12
N PRO A 104 -11.34 23.60 7.37
CA PRO A 104 -10.51 23.17 8.49
C PRO A 104 -10.65 21.68 8.76
N ALA A 105 -9.55 21.01 9.14
CA ALA A 105 -9.53 19.57 9.40
C ALA A 105 -10.54 19.14 10.47
N ALA A 106 -10.74 19.96 11.50
CA ALA A 106 -11.70 19.69 12.57
C ALA A 106 -13.17 19.63 12.11
N GLN A 107 -13.49 20.11 10.91
CA GLN A 107 -14.86 20.11 10.36
C GLN A 107 -15.16 18.90 9.47
N LEU A 108 -14.17 18.03 9.23
CA LEU A 108 -14.37 16.85 8.38
C LEU A 108 -15.25 15.80 9.07
N GLN A 109 -16.11 15.19 8.27
CA GLN A 109 -17.01 14.13 8.72
C GLN A 109 -16.26 12.81 8.76
N THR A 110 -15.53 12.59 9.86
CA THR A 110 -14.60 11.46 10.06
C THR A 110 -15.08 10.44 11.10
N THR A 111 -16.25 10.65 11.68
CA THR A 111 -16.85 9.74 12.66
C THR A 111 -17.00 8.34 12.09
N GLY A 112 -16.50 7.34 12.83
CA GLY A 112 -16.58 5.93 12.44
C GLY A 112 -15.59 5.50 11.34
N TRP A 113 -14.65 6.36 10.94
CA TRP A 113 -13.65 5.99 9.94
C TRP A 113 -12.75 4.84 10.40
N THR A 114 -12.57 3.89 9.49
CA THR A 114 -11.62 2.78 9.64
C THR A 114 -10.18 3.22 9.31
N THR A 115 -9.19 2.40 9.67
CA THR A 115 -7.79 2.64 9.29
C THR A 115 -7.62 2.81 7.78
N ASN A 116 -8.34 2.03 6.97
CA ASN A 116 -8.23 2.13 5.51
C ASN A 116 -8.73 3.48 4.98
N GLN A 117 -9.77 4.06 5.58
CA GLN A 117 -10.26 5.39 5.21
C GLN A 117 -9.25 6.49 5.57
N TRP A 118 -8.61 6.39 6.75
CA TRP A 118 -7.53 7.30 7.14
C TRP A 118 -6.31 7.18 6.23
N VAL A 119 -5.90 5.95 5.91
CA VAL A 119 -4.82 5.68 4.95
C VAL A 119 -5.18 6.25 3.57
N HIS A 120 -6.44 6.10 3.13
CA HIS A 120 -6.92 6.66 1.86
C HIS A 120 -6.88 8.18 1.85
N LEU A 121 -7.35 8.84 2.92
CA LEU A 121 -7.22 10.28 3.10
C LEU A 121 -5.75 10.71 2.98
N LEU A 122 -4.90 10.12 3.83
CA LEU A 122 -3.49 10.48 3.89
C LEU A 122 -2.75 10.13 2.61
N ARG A 123 -3.14 9.16 1.79
CA ARG A 123 -2.43 8.89 0.53
C ARG A 123 -2.82 9.83 -0.60
N ASN A 124 -4.07 10.29 -0.59
CA ASN A 124 -4.63 11.07 -1.71
C ASN A 124 -4.66 12.59 -1.46
N LEU A 125 -4.19 13.06 -0.30
CA LEU A 125 -3.91 14.49 -0.11
C LEU A 125 -2.77 14.97 -1.02
N PRO A 126 -2.80 16.23 -1.49
CA PRO A 126 -1.70 16.84 -2.24
C PRO A 126 -0.36 16.73 -1.50
N GLU A 127 0.74 16.70 -2.24
CA GLU A 127 2.07 16.59 -1.65
C GLU A 127 3.08 17.49 -2.38
N PRO A 128 3.88 18.30 -1.66
CA PRO A 128 3.89 18.49 -0.21
C PRO A 128 2.67 19.30 0.30
N LEU A 129 2.29 19.09 1.56
CA LEU A 129 1.34 19.96 2.27
C LEU A 129 2.07 21.16 2.88
N SER A 130 1.39 22.29 3.07
CA SER A 130 1.94 23.41 3.84
C SER A 130 2.07 23.06 5.32
N VAL A 131 3.05 23.66 6.02
CA VAL A 131 3.23 23.49 7.47
C VAL A 131 1.95 23.84 8.25
N ALA A 132 1.22 24.88 7.82
CA ALA A 132 -0.06 25.25 8.42
C ALA A 132 -1.12 24.15 8.26
N ARG A 133 -1.21 23.51 7.08
CA ARG A 133 -2.16 22.40 6.87
C ARG A 133 -1.76 21.14 7.64
N MET A 134 -0.46 20.87 7.75
CA MET A 134 0.03 19.78 8.60
C MET A 134 -0.34 20.02 10.07
N ALA A 135 -0.18 21.24 10.57
CA ALA A 135 -0.56 21.60 11.93
C ALA A 135 -2.08 21.45 12.17
N ASP A 136 -2.91 21.90 11.22
CA ASP A 136 -4.37 21.77 11.31
C ASP A 136 -4.82 20.28 11.37
N LEU A 137 -4.25 19.43 10.50
CA LEU A 137 -4.53 17.99 10.51
C LEU A 137 -4.07 17.31 11.80
N ASP A 138 -2.90 17.65 12.32
CA ASP A 138 -2.37 17.05 13.56
C ASP A 138 -3.10 17.53 14.81
N ALA A 139 -3.57 18.79 14.80
CA ALA A 139 -4.42 19.33 15.86
C ALA A 139 -5.77 18.61 15.88
N ALA A 140 -6.38 18.35 14.72
CA ALA A 140 -7.68 17.69 14.63
C ALA A 140 -7.62 16.17 14.89
N PHE A 141 -6.60 15.48 14.37
CA PHE A 141 -6.59 14.01 14.31
C PHE A 141 -5.41 13.35 15.02
N HIS A 142 -4.45 14.14 15.54
CA HIS A 142 -3.32 13.67 16.33
C HIS A 142 -2.48 12.59 15.64
N PHE A 143 -2.28 12.70 14.32
CA PHE A 143 -1.56 11.71 13.54
C PHE A 143 -0.12 11.49 14.01
N THR A 144 0.56 12.54 14.51
CA THR A 144 1.92 12.43 15.08
C THR A 144 1.96 11.49 16.29
N ARG A 145 0.85 11.39 17.03
CA ARG A 145 0.70 10.52 18.22
C ARG A 145 -0.07 9.23 17.93
N SER A 146 -0.30 8.90 16.65
CA SER A 146 -1.10 7.74 16.30
C SER A 146 -0.43 6.43 16.74
N GLY A 147 -1.18 5.60 17.47
CA GLY A 147 -0.75 4.24 17.81
C GLY A 147 -0.86 3.26 16.64
N ASN A 148 -1.45 3.67 15.52
CA ASN A 148 -1.58 2.82 14.34
C ASN A 148 -0.42 3.07 13.37
N TYR A 149 0.48 2.10 13.25
CA TYR A 149 1.66 2.24 12.41
C TYR A 149 1.37 2.38 10.91
N GLU A 150 0.23 1.91 10.40
CA GLU A 150 -0.17 2.12 9.00
C GLU A 150 -0.53 3.59 8.72
N ILE A 151 -1.10 4.29 9.71
CA ILE A 151 -1.39 5.73 9.64
C ILE A 151 -0.11 6.53 9.91
N LEU A 152 0.58 6.21 11.01
CA LEU A 152 1.75 6.94 11.48
C LEU A 152 2.86 6.98 10.41
N ASN A 153 3.15 5.85 9.73
CA ASN A 153 4.22 5.86 8.72
C ASN A 153 3.94 6.83 7.56
N ILE A 154 2.68 6.92 7.11
CA ILE A 154 2.29 7.78 5.99
C ILE A 154 2.36 9.23 6.44
N TRP A 155 1.86 9.51 7.64
CA TRP A 155 1.91 10.83 8.24
C TRP A 155 3.35 11.33 8.43
N LEU A 156 4.23 10.51 9.00
CA LEU A 156 5.62 10.86 9.23
C LEU A 156 6.37 11.11 7.92
N LEU A 157 6.11 10.33 6.86
CA LEU A 157 6.69 10.57 5.54
C LEU A 157 6.26 11.93 4.97
N ARG A 158 4.98 12.27 5.12
CA ARG A 158 4.46 13.60 4.74
C ARG A 158 5.09 14.71 5.57
N ALA A 159 5.26 14.51 6.87
CA ALA A 159 5.95 15.46 7.73
C ALA A 159 7.38 15.72 7.27
N VAL A 160 8.12 14.67 6.88
CA VAL A 160 9.46 14.81 6.26
C VAL A 160 9.39 15.68 5.01
N ARG A 161 8.49 15.39 4.08
CA ARG A 161 8.35 16.11 2.80
C ARG A 161 7.90 17.56 2.95
N SER A 162 7.05 17.82 3.94
CA SER A 162 6.48 19.14 4.23
C SER A 162 7.35 19.98 5.18
N GLY A 163 8.45 19.44 5.70
CA GLY A 163 9.26 20.13 6.72
C GLY A 163 8.49 20.40 8.03
N TYR A 164 7.56 19.53 8.39
CA TYR A 164 6.71 19.71 9.59
C TYR A 164 7.46 19.29 10.86
N GLU A 165 8.19 20.25 11.44
CA GLU A 165 9.10 19.99 12.57
C GLU A 165 8.48 19.41 13.85
N PRO A 166 7.23 19.75 14.23
CA PRO A 166 6.61 19.16 15.42
C PRO A 166 6.56 17.62 15.40
N ALA A 167 6.63 16.99 14.23
CA ALA A 167 6.67 15.53 14.10
C ALA A 167 8.08 14.91 14.19
N TRP A 168 9.17 15.69 14.22
CA TRP A 168 10.53 15.15 14.25
C TRP A 168 10.83 14.18 15.40
N PRO A 169 10.39 14.45 16.65
CA PRO A 169 10.57 13.47 17.73
C PRO A 169 9.88 12.14 17.43
N ALA A 170 8.70 12.18 16.81
CA ALA A 170 7.96 10.98 16.41
C ALA A 170 8.64 10.24 15.25
N VAL A 171 9.26 10.96 14.29
CA VAL A 171 10.08 10.35 13.23
C VAL A 171 11.25 9.56 13.83
N GLU A 172 12.00 10.16 14.75
CA GLU A 172 13.11 9.48 15.42
C GLU A 172 12.63 8.26 16.21
N GLN A 173 11.62 8.42 17.06
CA GLN A 173 11.09 7.30 17.86
C GLN A 173 10.57 6.16 16.99
N PHE A 174 9.89 6.48 15.89
CA PHE A 174 9.36 5.49 14.97
C PHE A 174 10.48 4.70 14.27
N LEU A 175 11.51 5.39 13.77
CA LEU A 175 12.65 4.73 13.14
C LEU A 175 13.44 3.89 14.16
N VAL A 176 13.67 4.37 15.39
CA VAL A 176 14.37 3.60 16.42
C VAL A 176 13.61 2.35 16.85
N SER A 177 12.27 2.40 16.87
CA SER A 177 11.45 1.29 17.37
C SER A 177 11.04 0.25 16.32
N GLN A 178 11.11 0.56 15.03
CA GLN A 178 10.60 -0.32 13.95
C GLN A 178 11.72 -0.81 13.04
N GLY A 179 11.76 -2.12 12.75
CA GLY A 179 12.75 -2.71 11.84
C GLY A 179 12.24 -3.03 10.42
N ARG A 180 10.96 -2.78 10.12
CA ARG A 180 10.31 -3.24 8.88
C ARG A 180 10.70 -2.38 7.68
N ARG A 181 11.32 -3.00 6.66
CA ARG A 181 11.74 -2.33 5.42
C ARG A 181 10.63 -1.51 4.73
N LYS A 182 9.37 -1.95 4.80
CA LYS A 182 8.19 -1.22 4.29
C LYS A 182 8.11 0.21 4.84
N PHE A 183 8.47 0.41 6.10
CA PHE A 183 8.41 1.71 6.77
C PHE A 183 9.75 2.45 6.72
N LEU A 184 10.85 1.72 6.87
CA LEU A 184 12.19 2.31 6.90
C LEU A 184 12.61 2.91 5.56
N ARG A 185 12.39 2.20 4.46
CA ARG A 185 12.88 2.62 3.14
C ARG A 185 12.35 3.99 2.74
N PRO A 186 11.02 4.25 2.74
CA PRO A 186 10.53 5.55 2.31
C PRO A 186 11.03 6.70 3.17
N LEU A 187 11.08 6.54 4.49
CA LEU A 187 11.51 7.58 5.43
C LEU A 187 13.01 7.91 5.29
N TYR A 188 13.88 6.90 5.30
CA TYR A 188 15.32 7.14 5.13
C TYR A 188 15.65 7.69 3.75
N THR A 189 15.01 7.17 2.69
CA THR A 189 15.21 7.70 1.33
C THR A 189 14.78 9.16 1.24
N GLU A 190 13.67 9.54 1.87
CA GLU A 190 13.21 10.93 1.87
C GLU A 190 14.14 11.84 2.66
N LEU A 191 14.56 11.44 3.86
CA LEU A 191 15.50 12.20 4.68
C LEU A 191 16.84 12.42 3.96
N ALA A 192 17.34 11.40 3.25
CA ALA A 192 18.63 11.47 2.54
C ALA A 192 18.66 12.43 1.34
N LYS A 193 17.52 13.01 0.92
CA LYS A 193 17.46 13.94 -0.22
C LYS A 193 18.11 15.29 0.05
N THR A 194 18.35 15.66 1.31
CA THR A 194 18.98 16.93 1.68
C THR A 194 20.15 16.68 2.63
N PRO A 195 21.22 17.52 2.62
CA PRO A 195 22.34 17.34 3.54
C PRO A 195 21.92 17.31 5.02
N ALA A 196 21.11 18.28 5.45
CA ALA A 196 20.61 18.34 6.83
C ALA A 196 19.72 17.13 7.20
N GLY A 197 18.92 16.65 6.25
CA GLY A 197 18.10 15.45 6.44
C GLY A 197 18.94 14.17 6.52
N ALA A 198 20.01 14.07 5.71
CA ALA A 198 20.96 12.96 5.74
C ALA A 198 21.71 12.90 7.07
N ASP A 199 22.19 14.04 7.58
CA ASP A 199 22.85 14.12 8.89
C ASP A 199 21.92 13.66 10.02
N ARG A 200 20.66 14.11 9.99
CA ARG A 200 19.64 13.65 10.93
C ARG A 200 19.38 12.15 10.82
N ALA A 201 19.22 11.64 9.60
CA ALA A 201 19.01 10.23 9.35
C ALA A 201 20.17 9.36 9.87
N LEU A 202 21.42 9.80 9.66
CA LEU A 202 22.61 9.13 10.20
C LEU A 202 22.61 9.12 11.73
N GLY A 203 22.27 10.24 12.37
CA GLY A 203 22.15 10.32 13.84
C GLY A 203 21.12 9.36 14.42
N ILE A 204 19.95 9.23 13.76
CA ILE A 204 18.90 8.28 14.14
C ILE A 204 19.37 6.84 13.87
N TYR A 205 19.95 6.59 12.70
CA TYR A 205 20.37 5.26 12.28
C TYR A 205 21.46 4.69 13.17
N LYS A 206 22.41 5.51 13.66
CA LYS A 206 23.41 5.11 14.67
C LYS A 206 22.77 4.44 15.89
N LYS A 207 21.62 4.94 16.35
CA LYS A 207 20.87 4.41 17.49
C LYS A 207 20.05 3.17 17.11
N ALA A 208 19.40 3.19 15.95
CA ALA A 208 18.45 2.16 15.52
C ALA A 208 19.13 0.90 14.94
N ARG A 209 20.27 1.07 14.24
CA ARG A 209 20.94 0.03 13.46
C ARG A 209 21.20 -1.27 14.23
N PRO A 210 21.69 -1.27 15.50
CA PRO A 210 21.93 -2.52 16.24
C PRO A 210 20.68 -3.38 16.43
N GLY A 211 19.49 -2.77 16.47
CA GLY A 211 18.21 -3.47 16.60
C GLY A 211 17.61 -3.94 15.26
N TYR A 212 18.12 -3.49 14.12
CA TYR A 212 17.59 -3.88 12.82
C TYR A 212 18.10 -5.27 12.40
N HIS A 213 17.22 -6.02 11.72
CA HIS A 213 17.59 -7.22 10.99
C HIS A 213 18.67 -6.90 9.91
N PRO A 214 19.64 -7.79 9.63
CA PRO A 214 20.71 -7.54 8.65
C PRO A 214 20.23 -7.05 7.28
N LEU A 215 19.14 -7.61 6.75
CA LEU A 215 18.53 -7.16 5.49
C LEU A 215 17.99 -5.72 5.53
N SER A 216 17.57 -5.25 6.70
CA SER A 216 17.16 -3.85 6.90
C SER A 216 18.39 -2.96 7.05
N GLN A 217 19.44 -3.43 7.73
CA GLN A 217 20.71 -2.71 7.82
C GLN A 217 21.31 -2.46 6.43
N GLN A 218 21.49 -3.52 5.63
CA GLN A 218 22.05 -3.40 4.27
C GLN A 218 21.31 -2.37 3.42
N MET A 219 19.98 -2.40 3.45
CA MET A 219 19.15 -1.44 2.72
C MET A 219 19.36 0.00 3.19
N VAL A 220 19.44 0.24 4.50
CA VAL A 220 19.63 1.60 5.03
C VAL A 220 21.09 2.05 4.87
N ASP A 221 22.04 1.12 4.94
CA ASP A 221 23.46 1.36 4.67
C ASP A 221 23.64 1.89 3.23
N GLU A 222 22.99 1.26 2.25
CA GLU A 222 22.96 1.72 0.85
C GLU A 222 22.35 3.13 0.71
N ILE A 223 21.24 3.41 1.39
CA ILE A 223 20.55 4.71 1.30
C ILE A 223 21.40 5.84 1.90
N LEU A 224 22.08 5.59 3.01
CA LEU A 224 22.82 6.60 3.77
C LEU A 224 24.33 6.61 3.47
N GLY A 225 24.82 5.72 2.61
CA GLY A 225 26.26 5.56 2.38
C GLY A 225 27.02 5.16 3.64
N TRP A 226 26.40 4.36 4.51
CA TRP A 226 26.97 3.98 5.80
C TRP A 226 28.24 3.13 5.64
N SER A 227 29.33 3.53 6.31
CA SER A 227 30.54 2.74 6.43
C SER A 227 30.79 2.35 7.88
N PRO A 228 31.10 1.09 8.21
CA PRO A 228 31.47 0.68 9.57
C PRO A 228 32.70 1.39 10.14
N LEU A 229 33.43 2.14 9.32
CA LEU A 229 34.68 2.84 9.65
C LEU A 229 34.51 4.36 9.82
N SER A 230 33.29 4.90 9.75
CA SER A 230 32.97 6.33 9.90
C SER A 230 32.31 6.71 11.23
#